data_AF-T0NCI9-F1
#
_entry.id   AF-T0NCI9-F1
#
_cell.length_a   1.000
_cell.length_b   1.000
_cell.length_c   1.000
_cell.angle_alpha   90.00
_cell.angle_beta   90.00
_cell.angle_gamma   90.00
#
_symmetry.space_group_name_H-M   'P 1'
#
loop_
_entity.id
_entity.type
_entity.pdbx_description
1 polymer ?
#
loop_
_entity_poly.entity_id
_entity_poly.type
_entity_poly.pdbx_seq_one_letter_code
_entity_poly.pdbx_strand_id
1 'polypeptide(L)'
;MISGFANLSEIISSGSISVSQSFSGDEDIATYTPSEFEISEITVNGKVIKFKQSFIFKILYDDLISGNFYVEDNFIYIHESDSDIKKLKDKVIEDLEIQWEDIAIAPDEELNEDARELKKFLLSLV
;
A
#
# COMPACT_ATOMS: atom_id res chain seq x y z
N MET A 1 -14.87 41.78 -29.00
CA MET A 1 -13.90 42.17 -27.94
C MET A 1 -12.75 41.18 -27.96
N ILE A 2 -11.57 41.62 -27.54
CA ILE A 2 -10.37 40.82 -27.20
C ILE A 2 -10.46 40.51 -25.68
N SER A 3 -9.89 39.46 -25.07
CA SER A 3 -8.83 38.50 -25.44
C SER A 3 -9.15 37.10 -24.86
N GLY A 4 -8.35 36.03 -24.98
CA GLY A 4 -7.01 35.86 -25.56
C GLY A 4 -6.53 34.40 -25.48
N PHE A 5 -5.40 34.09 -26.11
CA PHE A 5 -4.76 32.77 -26.06
C PHE A 5 -3.97 32.58 -24.76
N ALA A 6 -4.09 31.40 -24.15
CA ALA A 6 -3.07 30.86 -23.25
C ALA A 6 -2.41 29.68 -23.95
N ASN A 7 -1.19 29.90 -24.44
CA ASN A 7 -0.35 28.85 -25.03
C ASN A 7 0.52 28.24 -23.92
N LEU A 8 0.37 26.94 -23.66
CA LEU A 8 1.29 26.17 -22.81
C LEU A 8 1.62 24.85 -23.51
N SER A 9 2.45 24.96 -24.55
CA SER A 9 3.22 23.85 -25.06
C SER A 9 4.44 23.60 -24.18
N GLU A 10 4.34 22.71 -23.20
CA GLU A 10 5.51 22.08 -22.60
C GLU A 10 5.30 20.57 -22.46
N ILE A 11 6.22 19.81 -23.05
CA ILE A 11 6.12 18.37 -23.23
C ILE A 11 6.73 17.70 -22.00
N ILE A 12 5.91 17.01 -21.20
CA ILE A 12 6.41 16.03 -20.22
C ILE A 12 6.09 14.64 -20.73
N SER A 13 7.09 14.00 -21.34
CA SER A 13 7.02 12.61 -21.76
C SER A 13 7.24 11.68 -20.56
N SER A 14 6.16 11.13 -20.01
CA SER A 14 6.15 9.91 -19.19
C SER A 14 4.86 9.15 -19.47
N GLY A 15 4.95 7.83 -19.70
CA GLY A 15 3.88 7.04 -20.30
C GLY A 15 2.56 7.06 -19.51
N SER A 16 1.49 7.59 -20.12
CA SER A 16 0.14 7.51 -19.59
C SER A 16 -0.43 6.10 -19.79
N ILE A 17 -0.74 5.40 -18.69
CA ILE A 17 -1.54 4.16 -18.75
C ILE A 17 -2.99 4.56 -19.03
N SER A 18 -3.44 4.37 -20.27
CA SER A 18 -4.83 4.61 -20.65
C SER A 18 -5.73 3.48 -20.14
N VAL A 19 -6.46 3.73 -19.05
CA VAL A 19 -7.57 2.86 -18.64
C VAL A 19 -8.83 3.28 -19.39
N SER A 20 -9.19 2.51 -20.42
CA SER A 20 -10.42 2.71 -21.18
C SER A 20 -11.64 2.25 -20.35
N GLN A 21 -12.24 3.15 -19.58
CA GLN A 21 -13.58 2.91 -19.00
C GLN A 21 -14.66 3.27 -20.02
N SER A 22 -15.35 2.24 -20.53
CA SER A 22 -16.51 2.39 -21.40
C SER A 22 -17.74 2.81 -20.58
N PHE A 23 -18.04 4.11 -20.55
CA PHE A 23 -19.27 4.61 -19.92
C PHE A 23 -20.48 4.44 -20.85
N SER A 24 -21.20 3.33 -20.69
CA SER A 24 -22.62 3.24 -21.04
C SER A 24 -23.41 3.57 -19.77
N GLY A 25 -24.03 4.75 -19.73
CA GLY A 25 -24.63 5.28 -18.50
C GLY A 25 -25.93 4.60 -18.10
N ASP A 26 -26.09 4.40 -16.80
CA ASP A 26 -27.27 4.84 -16.04
C ASP A 26 -26.84 5.06 -14.58
N GLU A 27 -27.76 5.48 -13.71
CA GLU A 27 -27.50 5.96 -12.35
C GLU A 27 -26.85 4.91 -11.41
N ASP A 28 -25.54 5.01 -11.19
CA ASP A 28 -24.89 4.76 -9.88
C ASP A 28 -23.41 5.13 -9.92
N ILE A 29 -23.00 6.19 -9.19
CA ILE A 29 -21.58 6.40 -8.86
C ILE A 29 -21.25 5.49 -7.66
N ALA A 30 -21.22 4.19 -7.93
CA ALA A 30 -20.55 3.23 -7.07
C ALA A 30 -19.06 3.59 -7.09
N THR A 31 -18.65 4.46 -6.15
CA THR A 31 -17.25 4.82 -5.93
C THR A 31 -16.48 3.52 -5.72
N TYR A 32 -15.67 3.13 -6.71
CA TYR A 32 -14.96 1.86 -6.70
C TYR A 32 -13.86 1.90 -5.64
N THR A 33 -14.25 1.58 -4.42
CA THR A 33 -13.36 1.35 -3.30
C THR A 33 -12.63 0.04 -3.56
N PRO A 34 -11.31 0.02 -3.78
CA PRO A 34 -10.57 -1.23 -3.91
C PRO A 34 -10.76 -2.08 -2.65
N SER A 35 -10.99 -3.38 -2.82
CA SER A 35 -11.15 -4.35 -1.73
C SER A 35 -9.83 -4.87 -1.17
N GLU A 36 -8.73 -4.62 -1.88
CA GLU A 36 -7.38 -5.07 -1.50
C GLU A 36 -6.31 -4.17 -2.14
N PHE A 37 -5.11 -4.18 -1.58
CA PHE A 37 -3.91 -3.67 -2.23
C PHE A 37 -2.73 -4.64 -2.15
N GLU A 38 -1.88 -4.60 -3.18
CA GLU A 38 -0.66 -5.40 -3.29
C GLU A 38 0.58 -4.58 -2.90
N ILE A 39 1.51 -5.19 -2.18
CA ILE A 39 2.86 -4.68 -1.91
C ILE A 39 3.87 -5.75 -2.33
N SER A 40 4.66 -5.45 -3.36
CA SER A 40 5.66 -6.36 -3.96
C SER A 40 7.11 -5.98 -3.66
N GLU A 41 7.35 -4.75 -3.18
CA GLU A 41 8.65 -4.28 -2.71
C GLU A 41 8.50 -3.18 -1.64
N ILE A 42 9.52 -3.05 -0.79
CA ILE A 42 9.67 -2.01 0.26
C ILE A 42 11.08 -1.42 0.23
N THR A 43 11.32 -0.27 0.86
CA THR A 43 12.64 0.40 0.90
C THR A 43 13.17 0.53 2.33
N VAL A 44 14.06 -0.38 2.70
CA VAL A 44 14.59 -0.53 4.05
C VAL A 44 16.02 -0.02 4.11
N ASN A 45 16.34 0.92 5.01
CA ASN A 45 17.65 1.58 5.09
C ASN A 45 18.21 2.05 3.71
N GLY A 46 17.33 2.55 2.84
CA GLY A 46 17.67 3.01 1.49
C GLY A 46 17.98 1.89 0.47
N LYS A 47 17.67 0.63 0.79
CA LYS A 47 17.77 -0.52 -0.11
C LYS A 47 16.38 -1.03 -0.47
N VAL A 48 16.11 -1.21 -1.76
CA VAL A 48 14.87 -1.83 -2.22
C VAL A 48 14.93 -3.34 -1.98
N ILE A 49 13.97 -3.85 -1.21
CA ILE A 49 13.75 -5.28 -0.95
C ILE A 49 12.55 -5.70 -1.79
N LYS A 50 12.76 -6.65 -2.71
CA LYS A 50 11.70 -7.18 -3.58
C LYS A 50 11.27 -8.55 -3.11
N PHE A 51 9.97 -8.76 -2.98
CA PHE A 51 9.43 -10.05 -2.54
C PHE A 51 9.27 -11.01 -3.73
N LYS A 52 9.58 -12.28 -3.50
CA LYS A 52 9.26 -13.41 -4.40
C LYS A 52 7.76 -13.63 -4.52
N GLN A 53 7.02 -13.29 -3.46
CA GLN A 53 5.57 -13.31 -3.40
C GLN A 53 5.11 -12.02 -2.72
N SER A 54 4.30 -11.24 -3.42
CA SER A 54 3.73 -10.00 -2.89
C SER A 54 2.80 -10.25 -1.71
N PHE A 55 2.77 -9.31 -0.78
CA PHE A 55 1.71 -9.23 0.23
C PHE A 55 0.43 -8.69 -0.41
N ILE A 56 -0.71 -9.30 -0.09
CA ILE A 56 -2.04 -8.88 -0.53
C ILE A 56 -2.86 -8.59 0.72
N PHE A 57 -3.11 -7.32 0.98
CA PHE A 57 -3.86 -6.86 2.15
C PHE A 57 -5.30 -6.59 1.78
N LYS A 58 -6.24 -7.19 2.52
CA LYS A 58 -7.67 -6.90 2.37
C LYS A 58 -8.00 -5.59 3.07
N ILE A 59 -8.65 -4.70 2.35
CA ILE A 59 -9.15 -3.44 2.88
C ILE A 59 -10.56 -3.71 3.41
N LEU A 60 -10.75 -3.43 4.69
CA LEU A 60 -12.05 -3.42 5.35
C LEU A 60 -12.50 -1.97 5.56
N TYR A 61 -13.81 -1.74 5.68
CA TYR A 61 -14.39 -0.42 5.91
C TYR A 61 -15.36 -0.50 7.09
N ASP A 62 -15.20 0.39 8.07
CA ASP A 62 -16.10 0.52 9.22
C ASP A 62 -16.92 1.80 9.07
N ASP A 63 -18.17 1.64 8.62
CA ASP A 63 -19.15 2.72 8.48
C ASP A 63 -19.89 3.05 9.80
N LEU A 64 -19.80 2.17 10.80
CA LEU A 64 -20.58 2.26 12.04
C LEU A 64 -19.90 3.09 13.12
N ILE A 65 -18.57 3.06 13.20
CA ILE A 65 -17.81 3.66 14.33
C ILE A 65 -16.98 4.86 13.88
N SER A 66 -16.28 4.77 12.73
CA SER A 66 -15.22 5.74 12.39
C SER A 66 -15.25 6.28 10.97
N GLY A 67 -15.91 5.62 10.01
CA GLY A 67 -15.86 6.01 8.60
C GLY A 67 -14.47 5.82 7.99
N ASN A 68 -13.69 4.87 8.53
CA ASN A 68 -12.31 4.61 8.12
C ASN A 68 -12.18 3.28 7.38
N PHE A 69 -11.17 3.22 6.52
CA PHE A 69 -10.62 1.98 6.01
C PHE A 69 -9.62 1.40 7.02
N TYR A 70 -9.51 0.09 7.09
CA TYR A 70 -8.52 -0.59 7.93
C TYR A 70 -7.99 -1.88 7.30
N VAL A 71 -6.78 -2.26 7.73
CA VAL A 71 -6.11 -3.51 7.41
C VAL A 71 -5.77 -4.20 8.72
N GLU A 72 -6.13 -5.47 8.83
CA GLU A 72 -5.77 -6.33 9.97
C GLU A 72 -5.13 -7.61 9.44
N ASP A 73 -3.83 -7.78 9.70
CA ASP A 73 -3.09 -9.02 9.48
C ASP A 73 -2.35 -9.41 10.77
N ASN A 74 -2.97 -10.32 11.53
CA ASN A 74 -2.44 -10.84 12.78
C ASN A 74 -1.18 -11.71 12.62
N PHE A 75 -0.84 -12.16 11.40
CA PHE A 75 0.30 -13.04 11.17
C PHE A 75 1.62 -12.26 11.06
N ILE A 76 1.54 -11.04 10.51
CA ILE A 76 2.64 -10.07 10.48
C ILE A 76 2.33 -8.82 11.34
N TYR A 77 1.40 -8.90 12.30
CA TYR A 77 1.09 -7.83 13.26
C TYR A 77 0.82 -6.44 12.66
N ILE A 78 0.16 -6.36 11.50
CA ILE A 78 -0.23 -5.08 10.87
C ILE A 78 -1.67 -4.75 11.22
N HIS A 79 -1.90 -3.59 11.85
CA HIS A 79 -3.19 -3.19 12.42
C HIS A 79 -3.48 -1.71 12.15
N GLU A 80 -3.51 -1.33 10.88
CA GLU A 80 -3.55 0.08 10.45
C GLU A 80 -4.93 0.55 10.00
N SER A 81 -5.20 1.85 10.18
CA SER A 81 -6.47 2.47 9.78
C SER A 81 -6.30 3.91 9.30
N ASP A 82 -7.06 4.31 8.28
CA ASP A 82 -7.16 5.70 7.84
C ASP A 82 -8.48 5.98 7.08
N SER A 83 -8.88 7.24 7.09
CA SER A 83 -9.92 7.81 6.23
C SER A 83 -9.61 7.77 4.72
N ASP A 84 -8.33 7.63 4.35
CA ASP A 84 -7.85 7.64 2.97
C ASP A 84 -7.05 6.36 2.67
N ILE A 85 -7.50 5.57 1.68
CA ILE A 85 -6.89 4.30 1.28
C ILE A 85 -5.41 4.46 0.90
N LYS A 86 -5.03 5.62 0.31
CA LYS A 86 -3.63 5.87 -0.02
C LYS A 86 -2.79 5.99 1.26
N LYS A 87 -3.27 6.75 2.25
CA LYS A 87 -2.57 6.88 3.54
C LYS A 87 -2.53 5.56 4.31
N LEU A 88 -3.61 4.79 4.27
CA LEU A 88 -3.65 3.43 4.83
C LEU A 88 -2.58 2.55 4.18
N LYS A 89 -2.43 2.59 2.85
CA LYS A 89 -1.35 1.87 2.17
C LYS A 89 0.03 2.39 2.56
N ASP A 90 0.23 3.70 2.61
CA ASP A 90 1.51 4.32 2.99
C ASP A 90 1.92 3.89 4.42
N LYS A 91 0.97 3.85 5.38
CA LYS A 91 1.17 3.34 6.75
C LYS A 91 1.51 1.85 6.81
N VAL A 92 0.81 1.01 6.04
CA VAL A 92 1.12 -0.44 5.97
C VAL A 92 2.49 -0.70 5.34
N ILE A 93 2.98 0.18 4.45
CA ILE A 93 4.37 0.13 3.97
C ILE A 93 5.35 0.52 5.08
N GLU A 94 5.07 1.58 5.84
CA GLU A 94 5.90 2.03 6.97
C GLU A 94 6.04 0.92 8.04
N ASP A 95 4.94 0.26 8.44
CA ASP A 95 4.95 -0.88 9.36
C ASP A 95 5.78 -2.07 8.82
N LEU A 96 5.66 -2.40 7.53
CA LEU A 96 6.46 -3.46 6.89
C LEU A 96 7.96 -3.10 6.87
N GLU A 97 8.30 -1.83 6.65
CA GLU A 97 9.68 -1.34 6.67
C GLU A 97 10.27 -1.43 8.08
N ILE A 98 9.53 -0.97 9.11
CA ILE A 98 9.91 -1.09 10.53
C ILE A 98 10.13 -2.56 10.91
N GLN A 99 9.21 -3.47 10.57
CA GLN A 99 9.39 -4.89 10.87
C GLN A 99 10.62 -5.50 10.17
N TRP A 100 10.96 -5.04 8.98
CA TRP A 100 12.17 -5.51 8.31
C TRP A 100 13.45 -5.04 9.02
N GLU A 101 13.44 -3.82 9.57
CA GLU A 101 14.55 -3.28 10.36
C GLU A 101 14.68 -3.96 11.72
N ASP A 102 13.59 -4.00 12.49
CA ASP A 102 13.56 -4.50 13.88
C ASP A 102 13.57 -6.04 13.99
N ILE A 103 13.12 -6.77 12.96
CA ILE A 103 12.94 -8.23 13.03
C ILE A 103 13.75 -8.96 11.95
N ALA A 104 13.64 -8.58 10.68
CA ALA A 104 14.32 -9.33 9.62
C ALA A 104 15.84 -9.11 9.60
N ILE A 105 16.31 -7.91 9.98
CA ILE A 105 17.73 -7.54 10.02
C ILE A 105 18.38 -7.78 11.40
N ALA A 106 17.62 -7.63 12.50
CA ALA A 106 18.12 -7.82 13.87
C ALA A 106 18.73 -9.22 14.12
N PRO A 107 19.77 -9.36 14.97
CA PRO A 107 20.38 -10.66 15.26
C PRO A 107 19.45 -11.57 16.09
N ASP A 108 19.51 -12.88 15.87
CA ASP A 108 18.63 -13.88 16.51
C ASP A 108 18.71 -13.90 18.05
N GLU A 109 19.77 -13.34 18.63
CA GLU A 109 19.98 -13.24 20.08
C GLU A 109 19.17 -12.11 20.74
N GLU A 110 18.74 -11.10 19.95
CA GLU A 110 17.92 -9.97 20.40
C GLU A 110 16.41 -10.25 20.26
N LEU A 111 16.04 -11.34 19.60
CA LEU A 111 14.66 -11.68 19.26
C LEU A 111 14.07 -12.76 20.18
N ASN A 112 12.81 -12.59 20.57
CA ASN A 112 12.04 -13.61 21.29
C ASN A 112 11.67 -14.80 20.35
N GLU A 113 10.91 -15.77 20.84
CA GLU A 113 10.53 -16.94 20.03
C GLU A 113 9.62 -16.56 18.85
N ASP A 114 8.54 -15.83 19.11
CA ASP A 114 7.56 -15.39 18.10
C ASP A 114 8.20 -14.52 17.01
N ALA A 115 9.06 -13.58 17.39
CA ALA A 115 9.80 -12.72 16.46
C ALA A 115 10.82 -13.49 15.62
N ARG A 116 11.39 -14.60 16.13
CA ARG A 116 12.24 -15.50 15.33
C ARG A 116 11.42 -16.36 14.36
N GLU A 117 10.17 -16.68 14.67
CA GLU A 117 9.27 -17.32 13.69
C GLU A 117 8.85 -16.34 12.59
N LEU A 118 8.45 -15.12 12.97
CA LEU A 118 8.17 -14.04 12.02
C LEU A 118 9.39 -13.72 11.15
N LYS A 119 10.59 -13.59 11.72
CA LYS A 119 11.84 -13.43 10.97
C LYS A 119 12.04 -14.52 9.91
N LYS A 120 11.87 -15.80 10.27
CA LYS A 120 11.99 -16.92 9.32
C LYS A 120 10.97 -16.81 8.19
N PHE A 121 9.75 -16.37 8.50
CA PHE A 121 8.72 -16.12 7.49
C PHE A 121 9.11 -14.94 6.57
N LEU A 122 9.40 -13.76 7.10
CA LEU A 122 9.79 -12.58 6.31
C LEU A 122 10.98 -12.88 5.41
N LEU A 123 12.01 -13.54 5.94
CA LEU A 123 13.19 -13.95 5.16
C LEU A 123 12.91 -15.07 4.14
N SER A 124 11.80 -15.81 4.24
CA SER A 124 11.41 -16.79 3.21
C SER A 124 10.78 -16.15 1.96
N LEU A 125 10.28 -14.92 2.10
CA LEU A 125 9.63 -14.16 1.03
C LEU A 125 10.61 -13.42 0.11
N VAL A 126 11.91 -13.39 0.41
CA VAL A 126 12.96 -12.66 -0.35
C VAL A 126 14.00 -13.60 -0.94
#